data_AF-A0A9X3YA67-F1
#
_entry.id   AF-A0A9X3YA67-F1
#
_cell.length_a   1.000
_cell.length_b   1.000
_cell.length_c   1.000
_cell.angle_alpha   90.00
_cell.angle_beta   90.00
_cell.angle_gamma   90.00
#
_symmetry.space_group_name_H-M   'P 1'
#
loop_
_entity.id
_entity.type
_entity.pdbx_description
1 polymer ?
#
loop_
_entity_poly.entity_id
_entity_poly.type
_entity_poly.pdbx_seq_one_letter_code
_entity_poly.pdbx_strand_id
1 'polypeptide(L)'
;MISSKTTAVREYAAHALENITAFARFVSYAEVLTQSDTLFEGDNHKAEYQQVWFELEILNALALSQWEEDGCPVNWKAQWDSDYKHDAAHLTKTLLNLLQ
;
A
#
# COMPACT_ATOMS: atom_id res chain seq x y z
N MET A 1 12.17 16.27 -7.41
CA MET A 1 11.09 15.38 -7.91
C MET A 1 10.89 14.16 -7.01
N ILE A 2 11.94 13.39 -6.71
CA ILE A 2 11.89 12.21 -5.82
C ILE A 2 11.33 12.54 -4.42
N SER A 3 11.87 13.56 -3.76
CA SER A 3 11.39 14.03 -2.45
C SER A 3 9.89 14.33 -2.42
N SER A 4 9.31 14.84 -3.51
CA SER A 4 7.87 15.11 -3.59
C SER A 4 7.03 13.82 -3.71
N LYS A 5 7.53 12.79 -4.39
CA LYS A 5 6.83 11.51 -4.53
C LYS A 5 6.87 10.70 -3.23
N THR A 6 8.01 10.71 -2.53
CA THR A 6 8.13 10.07 -1.20
C THR A 6 7.20 10.72 -0.18
N THR A 7 7.10 12.06 -0.17
CA THR A 7 6.14 12.77 0.68
C THR A 7 4.71 12.37 0.38
N ALA A 8 4.32 12.32 -0.91
CA ALA A 8 2.97 11.91 -1.29
C ALA A 8 2.65 10.47 -0.90
N VAL A 9 3.57 9.51 -1.06
CA VAL A 9 3.38 8.13 -0.57
C VAL A 9 3.12 8.11 0.94
N ARG A 10 3.84 8.93 1.72
CA ARG A 10 3.64 9.02 3.18
C ARG A 10 2.28 9.63 3.53
N GLU A 11 1.81 10.61 2.77
CA GLU A 11 0.47 11.18 2.95
C GLU A 11 -0.63 10.15 2.68
N TYR A 12 -0.55 9.40 1.57
CA TYR A 12 -1.52 8.33 1.29
C TYR A 12 -1.45 7.22 2.34
N ALA A 13 -0.24 6.84 2.79
CA ALA A 13 -0.07 5.82 3.82
C ALA A 13 -0.72 6.20 5.15
N ALA A 14 -0.77 7.49 5.51
CA ALA A 14 -1.42 7.97 6.74
C ALA A 14 -2.93 7.65 6.78
N HIS A 15 -3.57 7.57 5.61
CA HIS A 15 -4.99 7.30 5.45
C HIS A 15 -5.29 5.89 4.92
N ALA A 16 -4.27 5.13 4.53
CA ALA A 16 -4.41 3.83 3.87
C ALA A 16 -5.23 2.81 4.67
N LEU A 17 -5.26 2.92 6.00
CA LEU A 17 -5.93 1.96 6.88
C LEU A 17 -7.39 2.33 7.22
N GLU A 18 -7.91 3.45 6.71
CA GLU A 18 -9.26 3.92 7.03
C GLU A 18 -10.34 3.00 6.46
N ASN A 19 -10.17 2.57 5.21
CA ASN A 19 -11.06 1.69 4.46
C ASN A 19 -10.35 1.15 3.19
N ILE A 20 -10.98 0.17 2.55
CA ILE A 20 -10.47 -0.49 1.34
C ILE A 20 -10.12 0.48 0.20
N THR A 21 -10.93 1.52 -0.03
CA THR A 21 -10.67 2.48 -1.13
C THR A 21 -9.45 3.36 -0.87
N ALA A 22 -9.21 3.72 0.40
CA ALA A 22 -8.02 4.46 0.79
C ALA A 22 -6.77 3.58 0.66
N PHE A 23 -6.86 2.31 1.03
CA PHE A 23 -5.78 1.33 0.84
C PHE A 23 -5.42 1.15 -0.63
N ALA A 24 -6.41 0.92 -1.50
CA ALA A 24 -6.19 0.75 -2.94
C ALA A 24 -5.50 1.97 -3.58
N ARG A 25 -5.87 3.19 -3.17
CA ARG A 25 -5.20 4.42 -3.63
C ARG A 25 -3.74 4.47 -3.19
N PHE A 26 -3.46 4.11 -1.94
CA PHE A 26 -2.09 4.05 -1.44
C PHE A 26 -1.25 3.05 -2.22
N VAL A 27 -1.74 1.82 -2.42
CA VAL A 27 -1.00 0.76 -3.13
C VAL A 27 -0.72 1.16 -4.58
N SER A 28 -1.71 1.71 -5.28
CA SER A 28 -1.53 2.23 -6.63
C SER A 28 -0.50 3.36 -6.69
N TYR A 29 -0.50 4.27 -5.72
CA TYR A 29 0.48 5.37 -5.70
C TYR A 29 1.89 4.88 -5.35
N ALA A 30 2.01 3.91 -4.45
CA ALA A 30 3.28 3.30 -4.06
C ALA A 30 3.96 2.58 -5.24
N GLU A 31 3.20 2.08 -6.21
CA GLU A 31 3.73 1.45 -7.43
C GLU A 31 4.69 2.38 -8.17
N VAL A 32 4.40 3.68 -8.20
CA VAL A 32 5.20 4.70 -8.92
C VAL A 32 6.65 4.71 -8.45
N LEU A 33 6.92 4.34 -7.19
CA LEU A 33 8.27 4.30 -6.65
C LEU A 33 9.04 3.03 -7.04
N THR A 34 8.35 1.94 -7.37
CA THR A 34 8.98 0.68 -7.80
C THR A 34 9.75 0.84 -9.11
N GLN A 35 9.34 1.81 -9.94
CA GLN A 35 9.92 2.13 -11.23
C GLN A 35 11.07 3.16 -11.15
N SER A 36 11.41 3.64 -9.95
CA SER A 36 12.40 4.70 -9.78
C SER A 36 13.79 4.15 -9.42
N ASP A 37 14.75 4.28 -10.35
CA ASP A 37 16.13 3.83 -10.17
C ASP A 37 16.99 4.75 -9.27
N THR A 38 16.50 5.96 -9.00
CA THR A 38 17.25 7.01 -8.30
C THR A 38 16.82 7.18 -6.84
N LEU A 39 15.87 6.36 -6.36
CA LEU A 39 15.21 6.51 -5.07
C LEU A 39 15.91 5.78 -3.92
N PHE A 40 16.61 4.69 -4.24
CA PHE A 40 17.22 3.80 -3.26
C PHE A 40 18.74 3.91 -3.36
N GLU A 41 19.41 4.21 -2.26
CA GLU A 41 20.86 4.12 -2.17
C GLU A 41 21.25 2.63 -2.09
N GLY A 42 21.58 2.04 -3.23
CA GLY A 42 21.99 0.64 -3.39
C GLY A 42 20.86 -0.31 -3.83
N ASP A 43 21.22 -1.34 -4.60
CA ASP A 43 20.27 -2.26 -5.26
C ASP A 43 19.40 -3.07 -4.29
N ASN A 44 19.86 -3.34 -3.06
CA ASN A 44 19.14 -4.17 -2.10
C ASN A 44 17.83 -3.53 -1.60
N HIS A 45 17.83 -2.24 -1.28
CA HIS A 45 16.63 -1.56 -0.76
C HIS A 45 15.52 -1.46 -1.82
N LYS A 46 15.89 -1.38 -3.10
CA LYS A 46 14.93 -1.37 -4.21
C LYS A 46 14.23 -2.73 -4.35
N ALA A 47 14.99 -3.82 -4.31
CA ALA A 47 14.44 -5.17 -4.39
C ALA A 47 13.50 -5.47 -3.21
N GLU A 48 13.89 -5.08 -2.00
CA GLU A 48 13.05 -5.20 -0.81
C GLU A 48 11.77 -4.36 -0.93
N TYR A 49 11.88 -3.12 -1.41
CA TYR A 49 10.70 -2.27 -1.63
C TYR A 49 9.73 -2.89 -2.62
N GLN A 50 10.24 -3.39 -3.75
CA GLN A 50 9.42 -4.06 -4.77
C GLN A 50 8.72 -5.30 -4.21
N GLN A 51 9.40 -6.09 -3.40
CA GLN A 51 8.80 -7.25 -2.75
C GLN A 51 7.67 -6.84 -1.80
N VAL A 52 7.90 -5.87 -0.91
CA VAL A 52 6.87 -5.42 0.04
C VAL A 52 5.69 -4.78 -0.69
N TRP A 53 5.94 -4.01 -1.76
CA TRP A 53 4.87 -3.47 -2.60
C TRP A 53 4.05 -4.57 -3.28
N PHE A 54 4.70 -5.65 -3.74
CA PHE A 54 3.99 -6.78 -4.33
C PHE A 54 3.08 -7.49 -3.32
N GLU A 55 3.52 -7.65 -2.07
CA GLU A 55 2.69 -8.18 -0.99
C GLU A 55 1.49 -7.28 -0.68
N LEU A 56 1.68 -5.95 -0.70
CA LEU A 56 0.59 -4.98 -0.59
C LEU A 56 -0.43 -5.13 -1.73
N GLU A 57 0.05 -5.32 -2.96
CA GLU A 57 -0.81 -5.49 -4.14
C GLU A 57 -1.61 -6.80 -4.09
N ILE A 58 -1.02 -7.89 -3.61
CA ILE A 58 -1.76 -9.14 -3.37
C ILE A 58 -2.87 -8.90 -2.34
N LEU A 59 -2.55 -8.28 -1.20
CA LEU A 59 -3.54 -8.01 -0.15
C LEU A 59 -4.67 -7.10 -0.67
N ASN A 60 -4.31 -6.07 -1.43
CA ASN A 60 -5.25 -5.15 -2.07
C ASN A 60 -6.19 -5.89 -3.05
N ALA A 61 -5.64 -6.74 -3.92
CA ALA A 61 -6.41 -7.52 -4.87
C ALA A 61 -7.36 -8.51 -4.17
N LEU A 62 -6.92 -9.17 -3.10
CA LEU A 62 -7.78 -10.05 -2.30
C LEU A 62 -8.94 -9.30 -1.65
N ALA A 63 -8.66 -8.14 -1.04
CA ALA A 63 -9.68 -7.31 -0.42
C ALA A 63 -10.69 -6.78 -1.45
N LEU A 64 -10.20 -6.30 -2.60
CA LEU A 64 -11.04 -5.77 -3.68
C LEU A 64 -11.92 -6.86 -4.29
N SER A 65 -11.38 -8.06 -4.52
CA SER A 65 -12.16 -9.20 -5.02
C SER A 65 -13.31 -9.53 -4.06
N GLN A 66 -13.05 -9.63 -2.75
CA GLN A 66 -14.11 -9.91 -1.79
C GLN A 66 -15.14 -8.77 -1.72
N TRP A 67 -14.68 -7.52 -1.73
CA TRP A 67 -15.58 -6.36 -1.73
C TRP A 67 -16.48 -6.31 -2.97
N GLU A 68 -15.95 -6.70 -4.14
CA GLU A 68 -16.72 -6.82 -5.39
C GLU A 68 -17.71 -7.99 -5.34
N GLU A 69 -17.30 -9.15 -4.81
CA GLU A 69 -18.16 -10.32 -4.58
C GLU A 69 -19.32 -10.01 -3.63
N ASP A 70 -19.09 -9.17 -2.62
CA ASP A 70 -20.11 -8.67 -1.69
C ASP A 70 -21.04 -7.59 -2.30
N GLY A 71 -20.80 -7.20 -3.56
CA GLY A 71 -21.62 -6.21 -4.28
C GLY A 71 -21.22 -4.75 -4.04
N CYS A 72 -19.94 -4.50 -3.75
CA CYS A 72 -19.37 -3.18 -3.50
C CYS A 72 -20.11 -2.37 -2.41
N PRO A 73 -20.37 -2.94 -1.22
CA PRO A 73 -21.13 -2.26 -0.17
C PRO A 73 -20.40 -1.00 0.30
N VAL A 74 -21.18 0.07 0.55
CA VAL A 74 -20.66 1.35 1.05
C VAL A 74 -20.07 1.20 2.46
N ASN A 75 -20.65 0.33 3.30
CA ASN A 75 -20.22 0.08 4.67
C ASN A 75 -19.52 -1.28 4.78
N TRP A 76 -18.31 -1.37 4.23
CA TRP A 76 -17.47 -2.57 4.31
C TRP A 76 -16.37 -2.47 5.38
N LYS A 77 -16.48 -1.47 6.27
CA LYS A 77 -15.43 -1.15 7.24
C LYS A 77 -15.19 -2.27 8.25
N ALA A 78 -16.24 -2.94 8.71
CA ALA A 78 -16.10 -4.02 9.68
C ALA A 78 -15.31 -5.22 9.11
N GLN A 79 -15.60 -5.58 7.86
CA GLN A 79 -14.90 -6.64 7.13
C GLN A 79 -13.43 -6.26 6.90
N TRP A 80 -13.17 -5.03 6.43
CA TRP A 80 -11.82 -4.48 6.30
C TRP A 80 -11.02 -4.49 7.62
N ASP A 81 -11.62 -3.98 8.69
CA ASP A 81 -10.97 -3.86 10.00
C ASP A 81 -10.66 -5.25 10.61
N SER A 82 -11.50 -6.25 10.34
CA SER A 82 -11.33 -7.63 10.83
C SER A 82 -10.28 -8.41 10.03
N ASP A 83 -10.39 -8.41 8.70
CA ASP A 83 -9.76 -9.45 7.89
C ASP A 83 -8.50 -8.97 7.16
N TYR A 84 -8.31 -7.65 7.01
CA TYR A 84 -7.25 -7.10 6.15
C TYR A 84 -6.37 -6.04 6.82
N LYS A 85 -6.95 -5.23 7.71
CA LYS A 85 -6.28 -4.04 8.25
C LYS A 85 -5.00 -4.35 9.02
N HIS A 86 -4.94 -5.46 9.74
CA HIS A 86 -3.75 -5.84 10.49
C HIS A 86 -2.54 -6.03 9.55
N ASP A 87 -2.72 -6.82 8.50
CA ASP A 87 -1.64 -7.13 7.56
C ASP A 87 -1.32 -5.91 6.69
N ALA A 88 -2.34 -5.14 6.31
CA ALA A 88 -2.17 -3.86 5.64
C ALA A 88 -1.31 -2.90 6.48
N ALA A 89 -1.54 -2.83 7.79
CA ALA A 89 -0.76 -1.98 8.69
C ALA A 89 0.69 -2.43 8.80
N HIS A 90 0.92 -3.73 8.92
CA HIS A 90 2.26 -4.31 8.96
C HIS A 90 3.04 -3.98 7.68
N LEU A 91 2.46 -4.30 6.52
CA LEU A 91 3.10 -4.09 5.21
C LEU A 91 3.32 -2.60 4.91
N THR A 92 2.35 -1.75 5.21
CA THR A 92 2.49 -0.29 5.04
C THR A 92 3.66 0.25 5.86
N LYS A 93 3.78 -0.17 7.13
CA LYS A 93 4.89 0.24 8.00
C LYS A 93 6.24 -0.25 7.45
N THR A 94 6.31 -1.51 7.02
CA THR A 94 7.53 -2.09 6.44
C THR A 94 7.96 -1.33 5.20
N LEU A 95 7.03 -1.02 4.30
CA LEU A 95 7.29 -0.25 3.08
C LEU A 95 7.85 1.15 3.40
N LEU A 96 7.25 1.85 4.37
CA LEU A 96 7.67 3.21 4.74
C LEU A 96 9.05 3.26 5.43
N ASN A 97 9.45 2.18 6.10
CA ASN A 97 10.78 2.07 6.70
C ASN A 97 11.89 1.96 5.63
N LEU A 98 11.58 1.39 4.47
CA LEU A 98 12.50 1.30 3.33
C LEU A 98 12.66 2.64 2.58
N LEU A 99 11.83 3.63 2.91
CA LEU A 99 11.87 4.99 2.35
C LEU A 99 12.49 6.01 3.32
N GLN A 100 13.15 5.56 4.40
CA GLN A 100 13.80 6.41 5.40
C GLN A 100 15.21 6.83 4.98
#